data_AF-A0A0F9NFL9-F1
#
_entry.id   AF-A0A0F9NFL9-F1
#
_cell.length_a   1.000
_cell.length_b   1.000
_cell.length_c   1.000
_cell.angle_alpha   90.00
_cell.angle_beta   90.00
_cell.angle_gamma   90.00
#
_symmetry.space_group_name_H-M   'P 1'
#
loop_
_entity.id
_entity.type
_entity.pdbx_description
1 polymer ?
#
loop_
_entity_poly.entity_id
_entity_poly.type
_entity_poly.pdbx_seq_one_letter_code
_entity_poly.pdbx_strand_id
1 'polypeptide(L)'
;MAIFDAKLEFSDDQDVAAAQTTTGSTNVFNFVDTDLEMGAGEPLWFNCRVGTEAIAATSGSTAGACTLVVSLVNESNTTIDSSSVVVFSSKAFTEAELTKGDWLIRIPLPYNVDDQKYIGVLYTIGGDTAADGKVDTWIDHGPQSSHDTQVSVSNI
;
A
#
# COMPACT_ATOMS: atom_id res chain seq x y z
N MET A 1 -12.63 -10.43 10.17
CA MET A 1 -11.29 -10.37 9.57
C MET A 1 -11.35 -11.04 8.20
N ALA A 2 -10.86 -10.39 7.15
CA ALA A 2 -10.55 -11.03 5.89
C ALA A 2 -9.68 -12.28 6.08
N ILE A 3 -9.86 -13.34 5.31
CA ILE A 3 -8.81 -14.36 5.20
C ILE A 3 -7.77 -13.81 4.21
N PHE A 4 -6.74 -13.17 4.75
CA PHE A 4 -5.60 -12.69 3.98
C PHE A 4 -4.47 -13.73 4.03
N ASP A 5 -3.71 -13.87 2.95
CA ASP A 5 -2.44 -14.61 3.01
C ASP A 5 -1.38 -13.70 3.65
N ALA A 6 -0.91 -14.06 4.84
CA ALA A 6 0.13 -13.33 5.56
C ALA A 6 1.46 -13.23 4.78
N LYS A 7 1.67 -14.08 3.76
CA LYS A 7 2.85 -13.98 2.87
C LYS A 7 2.70 -12.93 1.78
N LEU A 8 1.48 -12.46 1.50
CA LEU A 8 1.18 -11.42 0.52
C LEU A 8 0.90 -10.07 1.19
N GLU A 9 1.41 -9.87 2.39
CA GLU A 9 1.34 -8.61 3.15
C GLU A 9 2.68 -7.85 3.14
N PHE A 10 2.65 -6.62 2.63
CA PHE A 10 3.80 -5.72 2.60
C PHE A 10 4.00 -4.98 3.93
N SER A 11 2.89 -4.59 4.56
CA SER A 11 2.89 -3.79 5.79
C SER A 11 1.65 -4.09 6.62
N ASP A 12 1.88 -4.38 7.89
CA ASP A 12 0.87 -4.53 8.95
C ASP A 12 1.05 -3.40 9.96
N ASP A 13 0.09 -2.49 9.98
CA ASP A 13 0.02 -1.29 10.81
C ASP A 13 1.35 -0.53 10.86
N GLN A 14 2.00 -0.38 9.70
CA GLN A 14 3.34 0.20 9.63
C GLN A 14 3.28 1.70 9.89
N ASP A 15 4.19 2.17 10.74
CA ASP A 15 4.43 3.59 10.93
C ASP A 15 5.05 4.26 9.70
N VAL A 16 4.36 5.27 9.20
CA VAL A 16 4.83 6.13 8.11
C VAL A 16 4.89 7.60 8.53
N ALA A 17 4.74 7.89 9.82
CA ALA A 17 4.93 9.23 10.37
C ALA A 17 6.38 9.67 10.14
N ALA A 18 6.55 10.68 9.30
CA ALA A 18 7.85 11.20 8.94
C ALA A 18 7.75 12.63 8.40
N ALA A 19 8.89 13.33 8.44
CA ALA A 19 9.09 14.51 7.61
C ALA A 19 9.08 14.11 6.12
N GLN A 20 8.97 15.09 5.21
CA GLN A 20 8.89 14.86 3.76
C GLN A 20 9.94 13.88 3.23
N THR A 21 9.56 12.61 3.15
CA THR A 21 10.46 11.50 2.84
C THR A 21 9.66 10.36 2.23
N THR A 22 10.40 9.47 1.60
CA THR A 22 9.90 8.19 1.13
C THR A 22 10.40 7.09 2.06
N THR A 23 9.48 6.25 2.53
CA THR A 23 9.74 5.10 3.40
C THR A 23 9.28 3.83 2.69
N GLY A 24 10.12 2.80 2.68
CA GLY A 24 9.75 1.49 2.13
C GLY A 24 8.88 0.67 3.08
N SER A 25 8.14 -0.29 2.53
CA SER A 25 7.38 -1.28 3.31
C SER A 25 8.28 -2.13 4.20
N THR A 26 7.74 -2.60 5.32
CA THR A 26 8.45 -3.47 6.27
C THR A 26 8.77 -4.84 5.67
N ASN A 27 7.87 -5.36 4.84
CA ASN A 27 8.08 -6.58 4.07
C ASN A 27 8.23 -6.26 2.58
N VAL A 28 9.01 -7.11 1.91
CA VAL A 28 9.23 -7.10 0.46
C VAL A 28 9.00 -8.53 -0.01
N PHE A 29 8.19 -8.73 -1.04
CA PHE A 29 8.02 -10.07 -1.60
C PHE A 29 9.20 -10.39 -2.50
N ASN A 30 9.61 -11.65 -2.42
CA ASN A 30 10.64 -12.21 -3.25
C ASN A 30 10.03 -13.38 -4.01
N PHE A 31 9.85 -13.22 -5.31
CA PHE A 31 9.31 -14.25 -6.18
C PHE A 31 10.28 -15.42 -6.39
N VAL A 32 11.51 -15.33 -5.86
CA VAL A 32 12.63 -16.27 -6.04
C VAL A 32 13.20 -16.21 -7.46
N ASP A 33 12.32 -16.30 -8.45
CA ASP A 33 12.52 -16.18 -9.89
C ASP A 33 11.68 -15.01 -10.47
N THR A 34 11.92 -14.62 -11.72
CA THR A 34 11.19 -13.54 -12.42
C THR A 34 10.26 -14.11 -13.49
N ASP A 35 9.22 -13.36 -13.88
CA ASP A 35 8.30 -13.73 -14.97
C ASP A 35 7.59 -15.09 -14.72
N LEU A 36 7.06 -15.26 -13.52
CA LEU A 36 6.22 -16.38 -13.08
C LEU A 36 4.74 -16.21 -13.48
N GLU A 37 4.46 -15.29 -14.39
CA GLU A 37 3.12 -14.99 -14.92
C GLU A 37 2.14 -14.54 -13.81
N MET A 38 2.62 -13.75 -12.83
CA MET A 38 1.76 -13.30 -11.73
C MET A 38 0.59 -12.45 -12.25
N GLY A 39 -0.62 -12.86 -11.90
CA GLY A 39 -1.87 -12.24 -12.39
C GLY A 39 -2.37 -12.81 -13.72
N ALA A 40 -1.72 -13.85 -14.27
CA ALA A 40 -2.26 -14.63 -15.38
C ALA A 40 -3.36 -15.59 -14.87
N GLY A 41 -4.53 -15.53 -15.51
CA GLY A 41 -5.68 -16.39 -15.18
C GLY A 41 -6.59 -15.84 -14.07
N GLU A 42 -6.05 -15.22 -13.02
CA GLU A 42 -6.81 -14.55 -11.97
C GLU A 42 -6.21 -13.17 -11.64
N PRO A 43 -6.99 -12.08 -11.67
CA PRO A 43 -6.45 -10.75 -11.45
C PRO A 43 -5.95 -10.57 -10.02
N LEU A 44 -4.72 -10.11 -9.88
CA LEU A 44 -4.18 -9.62 -8.61
C LEU A 44 -4.69 -8.21 -8.35
N TRP A 45 -4.87 -7.89 -7.07
CA TRP A 45 -5.35 -6.61 -6.58
C TRP A 45 -4.36 -6.06 -5.58
N PHE A 46 -4.01 -4.78 -5.75
CA PHE A 46 -3.27 -4.04 -4.75
C PHE A 46 -4.24 -3.31 -3.85
N ASN A 47 -4.08 -3.54 -2.55
CA ASN A 47 -4.93 -2.98 -1.51
C ASN A 47 -4.08 -2.15 -0.55
N CYS A 48 -4.60 -0.97 -0.21
CA CYS A 48 -4.05 -0.10 0.81
C CYS A 48 -5.18 0.53 1.61
N ARG A 49 -5.05 0.51 2.93
CA ARG A 49 -5.90 1.26 3.85
C ARG A 49 -5.06 1.98 4.90
N VAL A 50 -5.65 3.00 5.48
CA VAL A 50 -5.12 3.60 6.71
C VAL A 50 -5.29 2.57 7.83
N GLY A 51 -4.22 2.35 8.59
CA GLY A 51 -4.16 1.40 9.69
C GLY A 51 -4.92 1.88 10.92
N THR A 52 -4.38 1.61 12.09
CA THR A 52 -5.02 1.90 13.37
C THR A 52 -4.96 3.37 13.77
N GLU A 53 -4.24 4.21 13.01
CA GLU A 53 -4.03 5.63 13.28
C GLU A 53 -4.07 6.45 11.99
N ALA A 54 -4.80 7.56 12.03
CA ALA A 54 -4.92 8.49 10.91
C ALA A 54 -3.57 9.16 10.62
N ILE A 55 -3.32 9.49 9.35
CA ILE A 55 -2.12 10.24 8.98
C ILE A 55 -2.47 11.72 9.02
N ALA A 56 -1.86 12.44 9.96
CA ALA A 56 -2.18 13.85 10.22
C ALA A 56 -0.92 14.70 10.37
N ALA A 57 -1.03 15.97 10.00
CA ALA A 57 0.08 16.90 10.11
C ALA A 57 0.39 17.23 11.58
N THR A 58 1.65 17.59 11.85
CA THR A 58 2.06 18.05 13.19
C THR A 58 1.27 19.29 13.62
N SER A 59 0.90 19.38 14.90
CA SER A 59 0.18 20.55 15.43
C SER A 59 0.88 21.87 15.08
N GLY A 60 0.13 22.84 14.55
CA GLY A 60 0.65 24.12 14.05
C GLY A 60 1.02 24.13 12.57
N SER A 61 0.93 22.99 11.89
CA SER A 61 1.03 22.87 10.43
C SER A 61 -0.18 23.48 9.73
N THR A 62 -0.06 23.74 8.44
CA THR A 62 -1.21 24.20 7.65
C THR A 62 -2.16 23.02 7.48
N ALA A 63 -3.42 23.17 7.93
CA ALA A 63 -4.41 22.10 7.83
C ALA A 63 -4.54 21.61 6.38
N GLY A 64 -4.46 20.29 6.15
CA GLY A 64 -4.54 19.68 4.83
C GLY A 64 -3.24 19.69 4.03
N ALA A 65 -2.12 20.15 4.59
CA ALA A 65 -0.85 20.21 3.88
C ALA A 65 -0.06 18.89 3.91
N CYS A 66 -0.38 17.96 4.82
CA CYS A 66 0.20 16.62 4.80
C CYS A 66 -0.47 15.78 3.71
N THR A 67 0.35 15.13 2.88
CA THR A 67 -0.11 14.25 1.81
C THR A 67 0.63 12.92 1.83
N LEU A 68 -0.04 11.86 1.37
CA LEU A 68 0.55 10.55 1.17
C LEU A 68 0.41 10.13 -0.29
N VAL A 69 1.50 9.66 -0.89
CA VAL A 69 1.50 8.91 -2.15
C VAL A 69 2.00 7.50 -1.86
N VAL A 70 1.26 6.49 -2.33
CA VAL A 70 1.63 5.08 -2.19
C VAL A 70 1.99 4.54 -3.56
N SER A 71 3.18 3.96 -3.69
CA SER A 71 3.66 3.39 -4.94
C SER A 71 4.06 1.93 -4.77
N LEU A 72 3.49 1.06 -5.59
CA LEU A 72 3.93 -0.33 -5.73
C LEU A 72 5.11 -0.34 -6.71
N VAL A 73 6.21 -0.94 -6.31
CA VAL A 73 7.47 -0.91 -7.07
C VAL A 73 8.12 -2.27 -7.16
N ASN A 74 8.80 -2.49 -8.27
CA ASN A 74 9.62 -3.67 -8.54
C ASN A 74 11.09 -3.34 -8.39
N GLU A 75 11.87 -4.34 -7.99
CA GLU A 75 13.31 -4.24 -7.85
C GLU A 75 14.02 -5.55 -8.16
N SER A 76 15.23 -5.43 -8.69
CA SER A 76 16.14 -6.54 -8.99
C SER A 76 16.87 -7.10 -7.75
N ASN A 77 16.88 -6.32 -6.67
CA ASN A 77 17.58 -6.60 -5.42
C ASN A 77 16.68 -6.32 -4.20
N THR A 78 17.20 -6.58 -2.99
CA THR A 78 16.41 -6.51 -1.75
C THR A 78 16.11 -5.09 -1.27
N THR A 79 16.73 -4.07 -1.83
CA THR A 79 16.62 -2.68 -1.37
C THR A 79 15.58 -1.94 -2.21
N ILE A 80 14.40 -1.75 -1.63
CA ILE A 80 13.33 -0.95 -2.23
C ILE A 80 13.59 0.54 -1.93
N ASP A 81 13.80 1.33 -2.97
CA ASP A 81 14.10 2.76 -2.86
C ASP A 81 13.55 3.58 -4.04
N SER A 82 13.86 4.88 -4.09
CA SER A 82 13.36 5.79 -5.12
C SER A 82 13.86 5.49 -6.53
N SER A 83 14.82 4.60 -6.71
CA SER A 83 15.30 4.13 -8.02
C SER A 83 14.56 2.88 -8.52
N SER A 84 13.75 2.24 -7.68
CA SER A 84 12.95 1.07 -8.04
C SER A 84 11.92 1.40 -9.13
N VAL A 85 11.57 0.38 -9.92
CA VAL A 85 10.68 0.52 -11.08
C VAL A 85 9.24 0.60 -10.61
N VAL A 86 8.55 1.71 -10.91
CA VAL A 86 7.16 1.90 -10.49
C VAL A 86 6.22 1.02 -11.31
N VAL A 87 5.49 0.13 -10.63
CA VAL A 87 4.39 -0.69 -11.19
C VAL A 87 3.08 0.09 -11.14
N PHE A 88 2.83 0.74 -10.01
CA PHE A 88 1.66 1.59 -9.80
C PHE A 88 2.00 2.73 -8.84
N SER A 89 1.39 3.90 -9.05
CA SER A 89 1.47 5.02 -8.11
C SER A 89 0.10 5.66 -7.96
N SER A 90 -0.29 5.94 -6.73
CA SER A 90 -1.54 6.61 -6.42
C SER A 90 -1.48 8.11 -6.73
N LYS A 91 -2.65 8.77 -6.64
CA LYS A 91 -2.66 10.23 -6.42
C LYS A 91 -2.06 10.57 -5.06
N ALA A 92 -1.75 11.85 -4.85
CA ALA A 92 -1.54 12.38 -3.51
C ALA A 92 -2.87 12.43 -2.76
N PHE A 93 -2.99 11.61 -1.71
CA PHE A 93 -4.09 11.66 -0.78
C PHE A 93 -3.88 12.84 0.17
N THR A 94 -4.95 13.61 0.39
CA THR A 94 -4.93 14.72 1.33
C THR A 94 -5.27 14.24 2.74
N GLU A 95 -4.87 14.99 3.76
CA GLU A 95 -5.17 14.69 5.18
C GLU A 95 -6.66 14.35 5.45
N ALA A 96 -7.59 14.97 4.72
CA ALA A 96 -9.03 14.70 4.84
C ALA A 96 -9.44 13.29 4.38
N GLU A 97 -8.60 12.63 3.57
CA GLU A 97 -8.79 11.27 3.05
C GLU A 97 -8.01 10.23 3.84
N LEU A 98 -7.10 10.67 4.72
CA LEU A 98 -6.20 9.81 5.47
C LEU A 98 -6.75 9.49 6.87
N THR A 99 -8.04 9.21 6.94
CA THR A 99 -8.69 8.91 8.21
C THR A 99 -8.55 7.43 8.57
N LYS A 100 -8.50 7.14 9.87
CA LYS A 100 -8.28 5.79 10.40
C LYS A 100 -9.24 4.77 9.77
N GLY A 101 -8.69 3.69 9.21
CA GLY A 101 -9.46 2.60 8.61
C GLY A 101 -9.98 2.87 7.19
N ASP A 102 -9.78 4.07 6.63
CA ASP A 102 -10.25 4.39 5.28
C ASP A 102 -9.47 3.63 4.21
N TRP A 103 -10.20 3.23 3.16
CA TRP A 103 -9.62 2.63 1.97
C TRP A 103 -9.00 3.69 1.07
N LEU A 104 -7.69 3.57 0.83
CA LEU A 104 -6.97 4.46 -0.08
C LEU A 104 -6.91 3.88 -1.48
N ILE A 105 -6.57 2.59 -1.59
CA ILE A 105 -6.35 1.91 -2.87
C ILE A 105 -7.01 0.54 -2.83
N ARG A 106 -7.81 0.27 -3.87
CA ARG A 106 -8.32 -1.07 -4.19
C ARG A 106 -8.45 -1.16 -5.70
N ILE A 107 -7.40 -1.61 -6.36
CA ILE A 107 -7.36 -1.68 -7.83
C ILE A 107 -6.81 -3.02 -8.30
N PRO A 108 -7.25 -3.50 -9.48
CA PRO A 108 -6.56 -4.61 -10.14
C PRO A 108 -5.18 -4.14 -10.60
N LEU A 109 -4.19 -5.01 -10.44
CA LEU A 109 -2.86 -4.83 -10.97
C LEU A 109 -2.80 -5.30 -12.44
N PRO A 110 -1.85 -4.75 -13.23
CA PRO A 110 -1.49 -5.34 -14.52
C PRO A 110 -1.10 -6.82 -14.37
N TYR A 111 -1.15 -7.58 -15.47
CA TYR A 111 -0.52 -8.89 -15.49
C TYR A 111 1.01 -8.73 -15.50
N ASN A 112 1.72 -9.76 -15.03
CA ASN A 112 3.19 -9.82 -14.96
C ASN A 112 3.83 -8.69 -14.13
N VAL A 113 3.27 -8.43 -12.94
CA VAL A 113 3.91 -7.51 -11.96
C VAL A 113 5.22 -8.04 -11.38
N ASP A 114 5.67 -9.22 -11.80
CA ASP A 114 6.85 -9.94 -11.34
C ASP A 114 7.98 -9.96 -12.39
N ASP A 115 8.00 -8.95 -13.26
CA ASP A 115 9.12 -8.66 -14.19
C ASP A 115 10.48 -8.58 -13.47
N GLN A 116 10.47 -8.23 -12.18
CA GLN A 116 11.64 -8.29 -11.32
C GLN A 116 11.39 -9.16 -10.09
N LYS A 117 12.49 -9.59 -9.47
CA LYS A 117 12.47 -10.60 -8.40
C LYS A 117 11.80 -10.10 -7.13
N TYR A 118 11.91 -8.82 -6.84
CA TYR A 118 11.38 -8.21 -5.64
C TYR A 118 10.27 -7.23 -5.97
N ILE A 119 9.23 -7.24 -5.14
CA ILE A 119 8.17 -6.24 -5.18
C ILE A 119 7.96 -5.70 -3.77
N GLY A 120 7.75 -4.40 -3.65
CA GLY A 120 7.53 -3.71 -2.39
C GLY A 120 6.71 -2.45 -2.57
N VAL A 121 6.50 -1.72 -1.47
CA VAL A 121 5.72 -0.49 -1.48
C VAL A 121 6.57 0.67 -0.96
N LEU A 122 6.41 1.83 -1.57
CA LEU A 122 6.97 3.10 -1.12
C LEU A 122 5.84 4.02 -0.67
N TYR A 123 5.96 4.53 0.56
CA TYR A 123 5.09 5.56 1.13
C TYR A 123 5.83 6.89 1.10
N THR A 124 5.34 7.85 0.33
CA THR A 124 5.93 9.19 0.24
C THR A 124 5.04 10.18 0.96
N ILE A 125 5.54 10.73 2.06
CA ILE A 125 4.93 11.86 2.75
C ILE A 125 5.41 13.15 2.08
N GLY A 126 4.47 14.00 1.67
CA GLY A 126 4.74 15.30 1.06
C GLY A 126 4.03 16.44 1.78
N GLY A 127 4.54 17.66 1.58
CA GLY A 127 4.00 18.86 2.22
C GLY A 127 4.46 19.01 3.67
N ASP A 128 3.55 19.02 4.64
CA ASP A 128 3.93 19.13 6.06
C ASP A 128 4.29 17.76 6.68
N THR A 129 5.06 17.78 7.77
CA THR A 129 5.48 16.57 8.51
C THR A 129 4.26 15.85 9.10
N ALA A 130 4.13 14.55 8.80
CA ALA A 130 3.16 13.68 9.47
C ALA A 130 3.63 13.42 10.91
N ALA A 131 2.81 13.78 11.89
CA ALA A 131 3.12 13.50 13.30
C ALA A 131 2.82 12.05 13.66
N ASP A 132 1.74 11.53 13.09
CA ASP A 132 1.21 10.19 13.30
C ASP A 132 0.79 9.62 11.94
N GLY A 133 0.66 8.30 11.85
CA GLY A 133 0.14 7.67 10.64
C GLY A 133 0.55 6.21 10.47
N LYS A 134 -0.45 5.35 10.29
CA LYS A 134 -0.25 3.92 10.07
C LYS A 134 -0.87 3.48 8.76
N VAL A 135 -0.25 2.51 8.09
CA VAL A 135 -0.76 1.94 6.83
C VAL A 135 -0.70 0.42 6.82
N ASP A 136 -1.72 -0.17 6.22
CA ASP A 136 -1.77 -1.58 5.87
C ASP A 136 -1.73 -1.72 4.35
N THR A 137 -0.90 -2.61 3.82
CA THR A 137 -0.85 -2.90 2.37
C THR A 137 -0.56 -4.35 2.07
N TRP A 138 -1.26 -4.90 1.08
CA TRP A 138 -1.16 -6.30 0.67
C TRP A 138 -1.61 -6.48 -0.79
N ILE A 139 -1.32 -7.68 -1.33
CA ILE A 139 -1.86 -8.16 -2.61
C ILE A 139 -2.85 -9.30 -2.34
N ASP A 140 -3.92 -9.35 -3.13
CA ASP A 140 -4.92 -10.43 -3.06
C ASP A 140 -5.61 -10.64 -4.42
N HIS A 141 -6.55 -11.57 -4.51
CA HIS A 141 -7.33 -11.89 -5.71
C HIS A 141 -8.63 -11.08 -5.86
N GLY A 142 -8.86 -10.09 -4.99
CA GLY A 142 -10.02 -9.22 -5.11
C GLY A 142 -10.17 -8.22 -3.98
N PRO A 143 -11.16 -7.30 -4.10
CA PRO A 143 -11.51 -6.38 -3.03
C PRO A 143 -12.32 -7.06 -1.90
N GLN A 144 -12.79 -8.30 -2.13
CA GLN A 144 -13.68 -9.04 -1.23
C GLN A 144 -13.00 -9.55 0.04
N SER A 145 -11.69 -9.44 0.17
CA SER A 145 -11.00 -9.91 1.36
C SER A 145 -11.09 -8.97 2.55
N SER A 146 -11.91 -7.92 2.54
CA SER A 146 -12.22 -7.21 3.78
C SER A 146 -13.54 -7.70 4.39
N HIS A 147 -13.53 -7.97 5.69
CA HIS A 147 -14.73 -8.38 6.44
C HIS A 147 -15.85 -7.34 6.32
N ASP A 148 -15.49 -6.07 6.21
CA ASP A 148 -16.41 -4.93 6.03
C ASP A 148 -17.18 -5.01 4.70
N THR A 149 -16.52 -5.41 3.61
CA THR A 149 -17.18 -5.65 2.31
C THR A 149 -17.86 -7.01 2.19
N GLN A 150 -17.55 -7.97 3.07
CA GLN A 150 -18.10 -9.33 3.03
C GLN A 150 -19.48 -9.47 3.68
N VAL A 151 -19.99 -8.45 4.39
CA VAL A 151 -21.33 -8.47 4.98
C VAL A 151 -22.20 -7.29 4.54
N SER A 152 -22.69 -7.35 3.30
CA SER A 152 -24.02 -6.79 2.98
C SER A 152 -24.72 -7.46 1.78
N VAL A 153 -24.03 -8.32 1.01
CA VAL A 153 -24.60 -9.01 -0.16
C VAL A 153 -24.31 -10.52 -0.21
N SER A 154 -23.74 -11.11 0.84
CA SER A 154 -23.62 -12.57 0.91
C SER A 154 -25.00 -13.15 1.24
N ASN A 155 -25.73 -13.58 0.21
CA ASN A 155 -27.00 -14.30 0.31
C ASN A 155 -26.79 -15.79 0.64
N ILE A 156 -25.89 -16.10 1.57
CA ILE A 156 -25.77 -17.43 2.17
C ILE A 156 -25.94 -17.35 3.67
#